data_AF-A0A7S1WGT5-F1
#
_entry.id   AF-A0A7S1WGT5-F1
#
_cell.length_a   1.000
_cell.length_b   1.000
_cell.length_c   1.000
_cell.angle_alpha   90.00
_cell.angle_beta   90.00
_cell.angle_gamma   90.00
#
_symmetry.space_group_name_H-M   'P 1'
#
loop_
_entity.id
_entity.type
_entity.pdbx_description
1 polymer ?
#
loop_
_entity_poly.entity_id
_entity_poly.type
_entity_poly.pdbx_seq_one_letter_code
_entity_poly.pdbx_strand_id
1 'polypeptide(L)'
;GDNSWVVSRILELRHQWARNTTYESYADMVFTNRMASVRQVDIFLNSLQNASLPAAKAELEELQAFARESGQVEELMPWDTAFWRERLRRERFGAAEDDLRPYL
;
A
#
# COMPACT_ATOMS: atom_id res chain seq x y z
N GLY A 1 17.30 8.16 -8.36
CA GLY A 1 17.74 9.54 -8.07
C GLY A 1 17.02 10.01 -6.82
N ASP A 2 17.69 10.80 -5.97
CA ASP A 2 17.10 11.31 -4.74
C ASP A 2 16.11 12.45 -5.06
N ASN A 3 14.82 12.20 -4.81
CA ASN A 3 13.74 13.17 -5.02
C ASN A 3 13.29 13.84 -3.71
N SER A 4 13.96 13.57 -2.58
CA SER A 4 13.51 13.99 -1.25
C SER A 4 13.45 15.51 -1.12
N TRP A 5 14.48 16.22 -1.63
CA TRP A 5 14.48 17.69 -1.66
C TRP A 5 13.35 18.27 -2.52
N VAL A 6 13.10 17.69 -3.70
CA VAL A 6 12.02 18.13 -4.61
C VAL A 6 10.68 17.99 -3.90
N VAL A 7 10.41 16.83 -3.29
CA VAL A 7 9.16 16.55 -2.58
C VAL A 7 8.98 17.52 -1.42
N SER A 8 10.02 17.73 -0.59
CA SER A 8 9.98 18.69 0.51
C SER A 8 9.63 20.10 0.04
N ARG A 9 10.25 20.56 -1.06
CA ARG A 9 9.98 21.88 -1.62
C ARG A 9 8.56 22.00 -2.17
N ILE A 10 8.04 20.96 -2.81
CA ILE A 10 6.65 20.92 -3.29
C ILE A 10 5.67 21.00 -2.11
N LEU A 11 5.90 20.26 -1.03
CA LEU A 11 5.05 20.27 0.16
C LEU A 11 5.03 21.66 0.82
N GLU A 12 6.20 22.30 0.94
CA GLU A 12 6.33 23.65 1.47
C GLU A 12 5.52 24.67 0.65
N LEU A 13 5.70 24.66 -0.67
CA LEU A 13 5.00 25.59 -1.57
C LEU A 13 3.48 25.35 -1.57
N ARG A 14 3.03 24.10 -1.52
CA ARG A 14 1.60 23.75 -1.41
C ARG A 14 1.00 24.25 -0.10
N HIS A 15 1.73 24.14 1.00
CA HIS A 15 1.28 24.65 2.30
C HIS A 15 1.20 26.18 2.31
N GLN A 16 2.22 26.87 1.77
CA GLN A 16 2.20 28.33 1.64
C GLN A 16 1.03 28.81 0.78
N TRP A 17 0.76 28.13 -0.33
CA TRP A 17 -0.36 28.46 -1.22
C TRP A 17 -1.70 28.39 -0.49
N ALA A 18 -1.99 27.27 0.19
CA ALA A 18 -3.25 27.09 0.91
C ALA A 18 -3.48 28.18 1.98
N ARG A 19 -2.43 28.53 2.74
CA ARG A 19 -2.52 29.55 3.79
C ARG A 19 -2.78 30.94 3.23
N ASN A 20 -2.18 31.28 2.08
CA ASN A 20 -2.42 32.56 1.42
C ASN A 20 -3.86 32.70 0.89
N THR A 21 -4.55 31.58 0.68
CA THR A 21 -5.92 31.52 0.16
C THR A 21 -6.96 31.15 1.23
N THR A 22 -6.63 31.32 2.52
CA THR A 22 -7.50 31.11 3.70
C THR A 22 -7.87 29.65 4.03
N TYR A 23 -7.22 28.66 3.40
CA TYR A 23 -7.41 27.25 3.73
C TYR A 23 -6.40 26.76 4.76
N GLU A 24 -6.80 25.81 5.61
CA GLU A 24 -5.94 25.22 6.65
C GLU A 24 -4.84 24.33 6.04
N SER A 25 -5.17 23.60 4.97
CA SER A 25 -4.22 22.77 4.25
C SER A 25 -4.44 22.78 2.74
N TYR A 26 -3.44 22.31 2.01
CA TYR A 26 -3.56 22.10 0.56
C TYR A 26 -4.62 21.04 0.23
N ALA A 27 -4.83 20.05 1.11
CA ALA A 27 -5.89 19.08 0.92
C ALA A 27 -7.26 19.76 1.00
N ASP A 28 -7.52 20.58 2.04
CA ASP A 28 -8.77 21.34 2.17
C ASP A 28 -9.03 22.21 0.96
N MET A 29 -7.99 22.91 0.47
CA MET A 29 -8.07 23.72 -0.74
C MET A 29 -8.49 22.89 -1.97
N VAL A 30 -7.88 21.72 -2.20
CA VAL A 30 -8.18 20.88 -3.37
C VAL A 30 -9.55 20.22 -3.28
N PHE A 31 -9.98 19.85 -2.07
CA PHE A 31 -11.26 19.19 -1.88
C PHE A 31 -12.46 20.14 -1.97
N THR A 32 -12.26 21.47 -1.97
CA THR A 32 -13.35 22.43 -2.28
C THR A 32 -14.03 22.19 -3.63
N ASN A 33 -13.29 21.71 -4.62
CA ASN A 33 -13.80 21.40 -5.97
C ASN A 33 -14.06 19.90 -6.17
N ARG A 34 -14.24 19.13 -5.08
CA ARG A 34 -14.47 17.69 -5.12
C ARG A 34 -15.71 17.32 -4.31
N MET A 35 -16.28 16.16 -4.61
CA MET A 35 -17.47 15.66 -3.89
C MET A 35 -17.17 15.21 -2.46
N ALA A 36 -15.94 14.76 -2.18
CA ALA A 36 -15.52 14.34 -0.85
C ALA A 36 -14.83 15.49 -0.12
N SER A 37 -14.96 15.53 1.20
CA SER A 37 -14.11 16.33 2.08
C SER A 37 -12.90 15.53 2.57
N VAL A 38 -11.86 16.21 3.06
CA VAL A 38 -10.70 15.57 3.70
C VAL A 38 -11.15 14.59 4.79
N ARG A 39 -12.07 15.03 5.66
CA ARG A 39 -12.64 14.18 6.72
C ARG A 39 -13.32 12.92 6.19
N GLN A 40 -14.07 13.01 5.10
CA GLN A 40 -14.72 11.84 4.50
C GLN A 40 -13.69 10.86 3.93
N VAL A 41 -12.61 11.36 3.33
CA VAL A 41 -11.50 10.52 2.87
C VAL A 41 -10.81 9.83 4.03
N ASP A 42 -10.52 10.54 5.12
CA ASP A 42 -9.90 9.94 6.30
C ASP A 42 -10.79 8.86 6.93
N ILE A 43 -12.10 9.12 7.07
CA ILE A 43 -13.05 8.12 7.56
C ILE A 43 -13.05 6.89 6.65
N PHE A 44 -13.09 7.08 5.33
CA PHE A 44 -13.07 5.99 4.38
C PHE A 44 -11.79 5.16 4.45
N LEU A 45 -10.61 5.80 4.43
CA LEU A 45 -9.32 5.11 4.52
C LEU A 45 -9.16 4.37 5.86
N ASN A 46 -9.59 4.97 6.97
CA ASN A 46 -9.57 4.31 8.27
C ASN A 46 -10.53 3.10 8.32
N SER A 47 -11.71 3.22 7.71
CA SER A 47 -12.65 2.09 7.62
C SER A 47 -12.07 0.93 6.80
N LEU A 48 -11.38 1.25 5.70
CA LEU A 48 -10.71 0.27 4.85
C LEU A 48 -9.56 -0.40 5.61
N GLN A 49 -8.71 0.39 6.27
CA GLN A 49 -7.61 -0.13 7.08
C GLN A 49 -8.11 -1.08 8.18
N ASN A 50 -9.16 -0.68 8.91
CA ASN A 50 -9.73 -1.50 9.97
C ASN A 50 -10.28 -2.83 9.45
N ALA A 51 -10.88 -2.83 8.25
CA ALA A 51 -11.38 -4.03 7.61
C ALA A 51 -10.27 -4.92 7.03
N SER A 52 -9.20 -4.33 6.46
CA SER A 52 -8.18 -5.07 5.72
C SER A 52 -6.99 -5.52 6.57
N LEU A 53 -6.66 -4.80 7.66
CA LEU A 53 -5.46 -5.07 8.46
C LEU A 53 -5.45 -6.47 9.10
N PRO A 54 -6.56 -7.02 9.65
CA PRO A 54 -6.54 -8.37 10.20
C PRO A 54 -6.20 -9.43 9.16
N ALA A 55 -6.79 -9.33 7.96
CA ALA A 55 -6.50 -10.23 6.85
C ALA A 55 -5.04 -10.10 6.39
N ALA A 56 -4.54 -8.88 6.23
CA ALA A 56 -3.15 -8.65 5.83
C ALA A 56 -2.13 -9.22 6.83
N LYS A 57 -2.44 -9.17 8.14
CA LYS A 57 -1.61 -9.81 9.17
C LYS A 57 -1.64 -11.33 9.08
N ALA A 58 -2.83 -11.92 8.95
CA ALA A 58 -2.98 -13.36 8.80
C ALA A 58 -2.26 -13.88 7.54
N GLU A 59 -2.38 -13.17 6.42
CA GLU A 59 -1.64 -13.49 5.18
C GLU A 59 -0.12 -13.43 5.36
N LEU A 60 0.39 -12.43 6.10
CA LEU A 60 1.82 -12.32 6.38
C LEU A 60 2.32 -13.44 7.30
N GLU A 61 1.57 -13.77 8.35
CA GLU A 61 1.88 -14.87 9.26
C GLU A 61 1.93 -16.22 8.52
N GLU A 62 0.96 -16.44 7.64
CA GLU A 62 0.90 -17.63 6.80
C GLU A 62 2.10 -17.70 5.84
N LEU A 63 2.43 -16.58 5.19
CA LEU A 63 3.56 -16.48 4.30
C LEU A 63 4.89 -16.76 5.01
N GLN A 64 5.05 -16.23 6.23
CA GLN A 64 6.21 -16.48 7.08
C GLN A 64 6.29 -17.94 7.55
N ALA A 65 5.16 -18.56 7.88
CA ALA A 65 5.11 -19.98 8.23
C ALA A 65 5.54 -20.85 7.05
N PHE A 66 4.95 -20.61 5.87
CA PHE A 66 5.28 -21.34 4.64
C PHE A 66 6.76 -21.16 4.23
N ALA A 67 7.30 -19.95 4.34
CA ALA A 67 8.69 -19.68 4.04
C ALA A 67 9.63 -20.48 4.97
N ARG A 68 9.33 -20.51 6.28
CA ARG A 68 10.11 -21.28 7.27
C ARG A 68 10.06 -22.77 7.01
N GLU A 69 8.87 -23.32 6.74
CA GLU A 69 8.68 -24.73 6.38
C GLU A 69 9.45 -25.11 5.11
N SER A 70 9.59 -24.15 4.19
CA SER A 70 10.34 -24.30 2.94
C SER A 70 11.85 -24.04 3.06
N GLY A 71 12.36 -23.84 4.29
CA GLY A 71 13.80 -23.71 4.57
C GLY A 71 14.33 -22.28 4.67
N GLN A 72 13.48 -21.25 4.68
CA GLN A 72 13.89 -19.87 4.99
C GLN A 72 14.30 -19.77 6.46
N VAL A 73 15.56 -19.42 6.71
CA VAL A 73 16.13 -19.32 8.07
C VAL A 73 16.01 -17.90 8.64
N GLU A 74 16.06 -16.89 7.78
CA GLU A 74 16.01 -15.47 8.15
C GLU A 74 14.58 -14.92 8.14
N GLU A 75 14.38 -13.77 8.78
CA GLU A 75 13.10 -13.07 8.75
C GLU A 75 12.73 -12.66 7.32
N LEU A 76 11.44 -12.78 6.98
CA LEU A 76 10.93 -12.42 5.67
C LEU A 76 10.99 -10.90 5.49
N MET A 77 11.81 -10.43 4.56
CA MET A 77 11.94 -9.00 4.27
C MET A 77 10.92 -8.57 3.20
N PRO A 78 10.61 -7.26 3.09
CA PRO A 78 9.61 -6.79 2.15
C PRO A 78 9.84 -7.21 0.69
N TRP A 79 11.10 -7.33 0.26
CA TRP A 79 11.45 -7.78 -1.09
C TRP A 79 11.23 -9.29 -1.32
N ASP A 80 11.19 -10.10 -0.25
CA ASP A 80 10.95 -11.55 -0.35
C ASP A 80 9.46 -11.88 -0.54
N THR A 81 8.57 -10.94 -0.18
CA THR A 81 7.11 -11.13 -0.16
C THR A 81 6.57 -11.64 -1.49
N ALA A 82 7.00 -11.06 -2.62
CA ALA A 82 6.50 -11.44 -3.94
C ALA A 82 6.90 -12.88 -4.31
N PHE A 83 8.15 -13.25 -4.02
CA PHE A 83 8.68 -14.58 -4.31
C PHE A 83 7.93 -15.66 -3.51
N TRP A 84 7.78 -15.47 -2.21
CA TRP A 84 7.11 -16.45 -1.36
C TRP A 84 5.61 -16.53 -1.63
N ARG A 85 4.96 -15.40 -2.00
CA ARG A 85 3.52 -15.39 -2.34
C ARG A 85 3.24 -16.25 -3.55
N GLU A 86 4.09 -16.18 -4.57
CA GLU A 86 3.94 -17.00 -5.77
C GLU A 86 4.15 -18.48 -5.47
N ARG A 87 5.14 -18.84 -4.64
CA ARG A 87 5.35 -20.24 -4.22
C ARG A 87 4.17 -20.78 -3.42
N LEU A 88 3.66 -20.01 -2.47
CA LEU A 88 2.51 -20.38 -1.64
C LEU A 88 1.24 -20.54 -2.49
N ARG A 89 1.03 -19.65 -3.46
CA ARG A 89 -0.07 -19.76 -4.44
C ARG A 89 0.03 -21.04 -5.26
N ARG A 90 1.22 -21.37 -5.77
CA ARG A 90 1.46 -22.61 -6.55
C ARG A 90 1.19 -23.85 -5.72
N GLU A 91 1.63 -23.87 -4.46
CA GLU A 91 1.38 -24.99 -3.54
C GLU A 91 -0.12 -25.17 -3.28
N ARG A 92 -0.85 -24.06 -3.04
CA ARG A 92 -2.29 -24.10 -2.71
C ARG A 92 -3.21 -24.38 -3.88
N PHE A 93 -2.89 -23.86 -5.06
CA PHE A 93 -3.82 -23.83 -6.20
C PHE A 93 -3.30 -24.55 -7.44
N GLY A 94 -2.07 -25.09 -7.41
CA GLY A 94 -1.50 -25.94 -8.46
C GLY A 94 -1.22 -25.25 -9.80
N ALA A 95 -1.52 -23.95 -9.95
CA ALA A 95 -1.39 -23.22 -11.20
C ALA A 95 -0.28 -22.15 -11.11
N ALA A 96 0.73 -22.24 -11.97
CA ALA A 96 1.66 -21.16 -12.19
C ALA A 96 1.00 -20.07 -13.04
N GLU A 97 1.31 -18.81 -12.78
CA GLU A 97 0.84 -17.69 -13.63
C GLU A 97 1.28 -17.85 -15.11
N ASP A 98 2.32 -18.66 -15.35
CA ASP A 98 2.83 -19.04 -16.66
C ASP A 98 1.89 -19.96 -17.46
N ASP A 99 1.11 -20.81 -16.79
CA ASP A 99 0.16 -21.74 -17.43
C ASP A 99 -1.05 -21.01 -18.04
N LEU A 100 -1.29 -19.77 -17.61
CA LEU A 100 -2.37 -18.91 -18.11
C LEU A 100 -1.94 -18.02 -19.28
N ARG A 101 -0.64 -17.90 -19.58
CA ARG A 101 -0.13 -17.09 -20.72
C ARG A 101 -0.68 -17.51 -22.09
N PRO A 102 -0.97 -18.79 -22.39
CA PRO A 102 -1.58 -19.16 -23.67
C PRO A 102 -3.04 -18.72 -23.82
N TYR A 103 -3.67 -18.27 -22.74
CA TYR A 103 -5.11 -17.95 -22.68
C TYR A 103 -5.40 -16.46 -22.38
N LEU A 104 -4.36 -15.62 -22.25
CA LEU A 104 -4.41 -14.16 -22.04
C LEU A 104 -3.68 -13.43 -23.17
#